data_AF-A0A7W7ZIX9-F1
#
_entry.id   AF-A0A7W7ZIX9-F1
#
_cell.length_a   1.000
_cell.length_b   1.000
_cell.length_c   1.000
_cell.angle_alpha   90.00
_cell.angle_beta   90.00
_cell.angle_gamma   90.00
#
_symmetry.space_group_name_H-M   'P 1'
#
loop_
_entity.id
_entity.type
_entity.pdbx_description
1 polymer ?
#
loop_
_entity_poly.entity_id
_entity_poly.type
_entity_poly.pdbx_seq_one_letter_code
_entity_poly.pdbx_strand_id
1 'polypeptide(L)'
;MAKHKSFTVATKVNVYFCDPQSPWQRGTNENTNGLLRQYFPRKTDLSGYSQADLNKVALRLNQRPRKTLDFETPASKLHASVASTG
;
A
#
# COMPACT_ATOMS: atom_id res chain seq x y z
N MET A 1 -8.50 3.75 17.01
CA MET A 1 -7.61 2.57 17.11
C MET A 1 -8.12 1.47 18.05
N ALA A 2 -9.31 1.57 18.67
CA ALA A 2 -9.73 0.62 19.72
C ALA A 2 -10.13 -0.79 19.24
N LYS A 3 -10.52 -0.98 17.98
CA LYS A 3 -11.08 -2.25 17.47
C LYS A 3 -10.05 -3.21 16.86
N HIS A 4 -8.75 -2.94 16.99
CA HIS A 4 -7.72 -3.79 16.38
C HIS A 4 -7.73 -5.22 16.95
N LYS A 5 -8.02 -5.39 18.24
CA LYS A 5 -8.16 -6.72 18.88
C LYS A 5 -9.29 -7.53 18.25
N SER A 6 -10.47 -6.93 18.09
CA SER A 6 -11.63 -7.58 17.46
C SER A 6 -11.35 -7.96 16.00
N PHE A 7 -10.66 -7.09 15.25
CA PHE A 7 -10.25 -7.38 13.88
C PHE A 7 -9.31 -8.59 13.80
N THR A 8 -8.30 -8.65 14.68
CA THR A 8 -7.36 -9.79 14.73
C THR A 8 -8.07 -11.09 15.09
N VAL A 9 -9.02 -11.09 16.04
CA VAL A 9 -9.80 -12.30 16.35
C VAL A 9 -10.63 -12.76 15.15
N ALA A 10 -11.28 -11.83 14.44
CA ALA A 10 -12.16 -12.16 13.32
C ALA A 10 -11.40 -12.65 12.07
N THR A 11 -10.20 -12.11 11.82
CA THR A 11 -9.44 -12.36 10.57
C THR A 11 -8.19 -13.22 10.75
N LYS A 12 -7.75 -13.43 12.00
CA LYS A 12 -6.44 -13.98 12.38
C LYS A 12 -5.25 -13.15 11.86
N VAL A 13 -5.48 -11.92 11.42
CA VAL A 13 -4.43 -11.01 10.95
C VAL A 13 -3.87 -10.20 12.12
N ASN A 14 -2.55 -10.29 12.32
CA ASN A 14 -1.84 -9.52 13.32
C ASN A 14 -1.82 -8.03 12.93
N VAL A 15 -2.06 -7.15 13.91
CA VAL A 15 -2.01 -5.70 13.73
C VAL A 15 -0.82 -5.12 14.49
N TYR A 16 0.01 -4.35 13.78
CA TYR A 16 1.21 -3.71 14.33
C TYR A 16 1.07 -2.19 14.29
N PHE A 17 1.60 -1.52 15.32
CA PHE A 17 1.68 -0.07 15.41
C PHE A 17 3.13 0.37 15.40
N CYS A 18 3.36 1.61 15.01
CA CYS A 18 4.68 2.22 15.09
C CYS A 18 4.80 3.00 16.38
N ASP A 19 6.03 3.06 16.90
CA ASP A 19 6.37 3.82 18.08
C ASP A 19 6.08 5.32 17.85
N PRO A 20 5.66 6.04 18.90
CA PRO A 20 5.47 7.48 18.80
C PRO A 20 6.71 8.17 18.23
N GLN A 21 6.48 9.15 17.35
CA GLN A 21 7.54 9.95 16.72
C GLN A 21 8.56 9.14 15.88
N SER A 22 8.21 7.91 15.48
CA SER A 22 9.10 7.03 14.71
C SER A 22 8.60 6.79 13.27
N PRO A 23 8.51 7.84 12.41
CA PRO A 23 7.95 7.71 11.06
C PRO A 23 8.74 6.74 10.14
N TRP A 24 10.03 6.51 10.43
CA TRP A 24 10.88 5.58 9.68
C TRP A 24 10.39 4.13 9.76
N GLN A 25 9.66 3.73 10.82
CA GLN A 25 9.05 2.40 10.92
C GLN A 25 7.94 2.17 9.87
N ARG A 26 7.52 3.22 9.14
CA ARG A 26 6.58 3.15 8.01
C ARG A 26 7.17 3.71 6.72
N GLY A 27 8.49 3.70 6.55
CA GLY A 27 9.16 4.33 5.41
C GLY A 27 8.56 3.95 4.05
N THR A 28 8.22 2.68 3.84
CA THR A 28 7.58 2.20 2.60
C THR A 28 6.19 2.82 2.38
N ASN A 29 5.38 2.95 3.44
CA ASN A 29 4.05 3.56 3.35
C ASN A 29 4.16 5.04 2.99
N GLU A 30 5.11 5.77 3.59
CA GLU A 30 5.32 7.19 3.27
C GLU A 30 5.81 7.39 1.83
N ASN A 31 6.69 6.51 1.34
CA ASN A 31 7.11 6.51 -0.06
C ASN A 31 5.93 6.28 -1.01
N THR A 32 5.12 5.23 -0.77
CA THR A 32 3.94 4.92 -1.58
C THR A 32 2.90 6.05 -1.54
N ASN A 33 2.68 6.66 -0.38
CA ASN A 33 1.80 7.83 -0.25
C ASN A 33 2.34 9.04 -1.04
N GLY A 34 3.66 9.23 -1.10
CA GLY A 34 4.29 10.23 -1.95
C GLY A 34 4.02 10.02 -3.43
N LEU A 35 4.02 8.77 -3.89
CA LEU A 35 3.72 8.40 -5.28
C LEU A 35 2.23 8.58 -5.61
N LEU A 36 1.33 8.23 -4.69
CA LEU A 36 -0.11 8.48 -4.85
C LEU A 36 -0.41 9.97 -4.97
N ARG A 37 0.34 10.82 -4.26
CA ARG A 37 0.20 12.29 -4.34
C ARG A 37 0.58 12.90 -5.70
N GLN A 38 1.26 12.15 -6.58
CA GLN A 38 1.48 12.56 -7.97
C GLN A 38 0.18 12.49 -8.80
N TYR A 39 -0.77 11.64 -8.40
CA TYR A 39 -2.08 11.50 -9.04
C TYR A 39 -3.18 12.26 -8.30
N PHE A 40 -3.09 12.28 -6.97
CA PHE A 40 -4.06 12.94 -6.08
C PHE A 40 -3.34 13.90 -5.14
N PRO A 41 -3.08 15.14 -5.57
CA PRO A 41 -2.47 16.16 -4.72
C PRO A 41 -3.16 16.29 -3.36
N ARG A 42 -2.46 16.91 -2.40
CA ARG A 42 -3.06 17.12 -1.07
C ARG A 42 -4.39 17.87 -1.21
N LYS A 43 -5.38 17.43 -0.43
CA LYS A 43 -6.76 17.96 -0.43
C LYS A 43 -7.58 17.66 -1.70
N THR A 44 -7.12 16.79 -2.59
CA THR A 44 -7.98 16.25 -3.65
C THR A 44 -9.16 15.51 -3.02
N ASP A 45 -10.37 15.88 -3.42
CA ASP A 45 -11.59 15.14 -3.07
C ASP A 45 -11.66 13.87 -3.90
N LEU A 46 -11.58 12.72 -3.23
CA LEU A 46 -11.64 11.41 -3.88
C LEU A 46 -13.08 10.97 -4.19
N SER A 47 -14.10 11.60 -3.62
CA SER A 47 -15.50 11.21 -3.82
C SER A 47 -15.96 11.38 -5.28
N GLY A 48 -15.34 12.30 -6.02
CA GLY A 48 -15.59 12.49 -7.45
C GLY A 48 -14.94 11.46 -8.36
N TYR A 49 -14.13 10.53 -7.84
CA TYR A 49 -13.47 9.49 -8.63
C TYR A 49 -14.24 8.17 -8.51
N SER A 50 -14.47 7.51 -9.64
CA SER A 50 -15.02 6.17 -9.63
C SER A 50 -14.00 5.16 -9.11
N GLN A 51 -14.48 4.03 -8.58
CA GLN A 51 -13.59 2.92 -8.22
C GLN A 51 -12.72 2.47 -9.41
N ALA A 52 -13.24 2.55 -10.64
CA ALA A 52 -12.49 2.23 -11.85
C ALA A 52 -11.31 3.18 -12.07
N ASP A 53 -11.48 4.48 -11.77
CA ASP A 53 -10.40 5.46 -11.90
C ASP A 53 -9.31 5.26 -10.83
N LEU A 54 -9.72 4.97 -9.59
CA LEU A 54 -8.79 4.62 -8.52
C LEU A 54 -8.01 3.34 -8.85
N ASN A 55 -8.68 2.33 -9.41
CA ASN A 55 -8.07 1.08 -9.84
C ASN A 55 -7.04 1.29 -10.96
N LYS A 56 -7.30 2.19 -11.92
CA LYS A 56 -6.32 2.53 -12.96
C LYS A 56 -5.04 3.10 -12.37
N VAL A 57 -5.14 3.96 -11.35
CA VAL A 57 -3.96 4.51 -10.66
C VAL A 57 -3.22 3.43 -9.88
N ALA A 58 -3.96 2.58 -9.15
CA ALA A 58 -3.38 1.44 -8.42
C ALA A 58 -2.64 0.49 -9.37
N LEU A 59 -3.24 0.16 -10.51
CA LEU A 59 -2.63 -0.68 -11.54
C LEU A 59 -1.33 -0.08 -12.06
N ARG A 60 -1.33 1.21 -12.42
CA ARG A 60 -0.11 1.92 -12.85
C ARG A 60 0.99 1.85 -11.79
N LEU A 61 0.67 2.05 -10.51
CA LEU A 61 1.66 2.00 -9.44
C LEU A 61 2.19 0.58 -9.18
N ASN A 62 1.34 -0.43 -9.33
CA ASN A 62 1.69 -1.85 -9.15
C ASN A 62 2.47 -2.42 -10.34
N GLN A 63 2.31 -1.85 -11.53
CA GLN A 63 3.05 -2.21 -12.75
C GLN A 63 4.30 -1.36 -12.96
N ARG A 64 4.52 -0.31 -12.15
CA ARG A 64 5.69 0.56 -12.28
C ARG A 64 6.95 -0.11 -11.73
N PRO A 65 8.01 -0.32 -12.54
CA PRO A 65 9.32 -0.77 -12.09
C PRO A 65 9.85 0.00 -10.88
N ARG A 66 10.40 -0.70 -9.89
CA ARG A 66 11.01 -0.09 -8.69
C ARG A 66 12.49 -0.44 -8.61
N LYS A 67 13.34 0.58 -8.46
CA LYS A 67 14.78 0.38 -8.24
C LYS A 67 15.06 -0.51 -7.01
N THR A 68 14.24 -0.42 -5.97
CA THR A 68 14.34 -1.26 -4.76
C THR A 68 13.95 -2.72 -4.97
N LEU A 69 13.40 -3.07 -6.12
CA LEU A 69 13.00 -4.42 -6.53
C LEU A 69 13.79 -4.86 -7.77
N ASP A 70 15.02 -4.35 -7.95
CA ASP A 70 15.86 -4.62 -9.13
C ASP A 70 15.17 -4.28 -10.46
N PHE A 71 14.37 -3.20 -10.44
CA PHE A 71 13.54 -2.75 -11.56
C PHE A 71 12.41 -3.72 -11.96
N GLU A 72 12.08 -4.72 -11.15
CA GLU A 72 10.84 -5.46 -11.31
C GLU A 72 9.62 -4.64 -10.82
N THR A 73 8.44 -5.09 -11.22
CA THR A 73 7.18 -4.49 -10.79
C THR A 73 6.72 -5.07 -9.45
N PRO A 74 6.10 -4.25 -8.56
CA PRO A 74 5.48 -4.76 -7.34
C PRO A 74 4.51 -5.92 -7.60
N ALA A 75 3.73 -5.87 -8.67
CA ALA A 75 2.81 -6.94 -9.05
C ALA A 75 3.53 -8.25 -9.36
N SER A 76 4.64 -8.20 -10.11
CA SER A 76 5.45 -9.39 -10.43
C SER A 76 6.09 -10.00 -9.18
N LYS A 77 6.71 -9.18 -8.32
CA LYS A 77 7.32 -9.66 -7.07
C LYS A 77 6.29 -10.27 -6.12
N LEU A 78 5.11 -9.65 -6.02
CA LEU A 78 4.01 -10.17 -5.21
C LEU A 78 3.51 -11.52 -5.76
N HIS A 79 3.32 -11.63 -7.08
CA HIS A 79 2.89 -12.88 -7.69
C HIS A 79 3.89 -14.01 -7.44
N ALA A 80 5.19 -13.73 -7.58
CA ALA A 80 6.24 -14.69 -7.31
C ALA A 80 6.29 -15.12 -5.83
N SER A 81 6.14 -14.19 -4.89
CA SER A 81 6.19 -14.52 -3.45
C SER A 81 4.97 -15.31 -2.98
N VAL A 82 3.79 -15.02 -3.50
CA VAL A 82 2.56 -15.73 -3.14
C VAL A 82 2.54 -17.13 -3.75
N ALA A 83 3.01 -17.30 -4.99
CA ALA A 83 3.09 -18.60 -5.67
C ALA A 83 4.05 -19.59 -4.98
N SER A 84 5.05 -19.09 -4.24
CA SER A 84 5.99 -19.93 -3.48
C SER A 84 5.39 -20.50 -2.18
N THR A 85 4.16 -20.13 -1.82
CA THR A 85 3.52 -20.54 -0.55
C THR A 85 2.61 -21.77 -0.70
N GLY A 86 2.79 -22.54 -1.79
CA GLY A 86 2.08 -23.79 -2.09
C GLY A 86 2.89 -25.03 -1.75
#